data_AF-A0A955JGK8-F1
#
_entry.id   AF-A0A955JGK8-F1
#
_cell.length_a   1.000
_cell.length_b   1.000
_cell.length_c   1.000
_cell.angle_alpha   90.00
_cell.angle_beta   90.00
_cell.angle_gamma   90.00
#
_symmetry.space_group_name_H-M   'P 1'
#
loop_
_entity.id
_entity.type
_entity.pdbx_description
1 polymer ?
#
loop_
_entity_poly.entity_id
_entity_poly.type
_entity_poly.pdbx_seq_one_letter_code
_entity_poly.pdbx_strand_id
1 'polypeptide(L)'
;MQEQQKSSGIDPSIPTDKQQERFAFHRARLERNIETLRQRLADKRAKLGELGEDANPRIRGVYLENVASLERGLRLNQGRLEFLRPANDTDVAYRTQVYSELPRRIRDLFPAGSPVRFHGSPIDRSRDILLSHGISSSVDREGISTSFDGGGGFSVTIPEMTETTIHDFTDMLRDNCTVPAGCIFVLLPESDADAEAGRRQIMGNVDFGEEPDRLVGIMTSPENIERVQGWCVESGVDPGLVGEFFEKSEELANRHDQLAHDFAAISHRHTLAG
;
A
#
# COMPACT_ATOMS: atom_id res chain seq x y z
N MET A 1 -16.65 -26.42 -0.99
CA MET A 1 -17.82 -25.75 -0.39
C MET A 1 -17.30 -24.47 0.25
N GLN A 2 -17.12 -23.41 -0.53
CA GLN A 2 -18.06 -22.29 -0.68
C GLN A 2 -18.39 -21.62 0.65
N GLU A 3 -17.55 -20.67 1.04
CA GLU A 3 -17.92 -19.60 1.97
C GLU A 3 -17.57 -18.24 1.33
N GLN A 4 -18.64 -17.59 0.88
CA GLN A 4 -18.86 -16.14 0.82
C GLN A 4 -17.79 -15.28 0.14
N GLN A 5 -17.78 -15.30 -1.20
CA GLN A 5 -17.61 -14.07 -1.97
C GLN A 5 -18.83 -13.18 -1.68
N LYS A 6 -18.70 -12.26 -0.70
CA LYS A 6 -19.56 -11.07 -0.69
C LYS A 6 -19.16 -10.26 -1.90
N SER A 7 -19.98 -10.34 -2.95
CA SER A 7 -20.04 -9.34 -4.00
C SER A 7 -19.88 -7.96 -3.36
N SER A 8 -18.79 -7.27 -3.69
CA SER A 8 -18.55 -5.86 -3.39
C SER A 8 -19.52 -5.02 -4.23
N GLY A 9 -20.82 -5.15 -3.90
CA GLY A 9 -21.92 -4.47 -4.56
C GLY A 9 -21.89 -2.98 -4.24
N ILE A 10 -21.00 -2.24 -4.90
CA ILE A 10 -21.16 -0.82 -5.05
C ILE A 10 -22.15 -0.64 -6.19
N ASP A 11 -23.40 -0.34 -5.84
CA ASP A 11 -24.42 0.08 -6.80
C ASP A 11 -24.16 1.56 -7.15
N PRO A 12 -23.77 1.88 -8.39
CA PRO A 12 -23.51 3.26 -8.80
C PRO A 12 -24.78 4.11 -8.91
N SER A 13 -25.98 3.56 -8.65
CA SER A 13 -27.26 4.29 -8.70
C SER A 13 -27.70 4.89 -7.35
N ILE A 14 -26.83 4.90 -6.34
CA ILE A 14 -27.19 5.31 -4.98
C ILE A 14 -27.32 6.84 -4.89
N PRO A 15 -28.51 7.38 -4.52
CA PRO A 15 -28.73 8.82 -4.40
C PRO A 15 -27.72 9.50 -3.46
N THR A 16 -27.35 10.74 -3.77
CA THR A 16 -26.38 11.55 -3.02
C THR A 16 -26.66 11.62 -1.51
N ASP A 17 -27.94 11.67 -1.11
CA ASP A 17 -28.33 11.67 0.30
C ASP A 17 -27.86 10.40 1.04
N LYS A 18 -27.89 9.25 0.37
CA LYS A 18 -27.38 7.98 0.92
C LYS A 18 -25.85 7.94 0.94
N GLN A 19 -25.16 8.66 0.07
CA GLN A 19 -23.70 8.81 0.11
C GLN A 19 -23.27 9.64 1.34
N GLN A 20 -24.03 10.69 1.68
CA GLN A 20 -23.80 11.49 2.88
C GLN A 20 -24.07 10.71 4.17
N GLU A 21 -25.15 9.93 4.23
CA GLU A 21 -25.44 9.05 5.37
C GLU A 21 -24.33 8.01 5.58
N ARG A 22 -23.82 7.41 4.49
CA ARG A 22 -22.70 6.47 4.54
C ARG A 22 -21.43 7.12 5.05
N PHE A 23 -21.08 8.29 4.52
CA PHE A 23 -19.95 9.06 5.01
C PHE A 23 -20.07 9.34 6.51
N ALA A 24 -21.22 9.83 6.98
CA ALA A 24 -21.46 10.09 8.39
C ALA A 24 -21.33 8.82 9.25
N PHE A 25 -21.87 7.70 8.78
CA PHE A 25 -21.73 6.40 9.44
C PHE A 25 -20.27 5.96 9.55
N HIS A 26 -19.50 6.02 8.45
CA HIS A 26 -18.09 5.63 8.45
C HIS A 26 -17.25 6.55 9.35
N ARG A 27 -17.52 7.86 9.34
CA ARG A 27 -16.88 8.85 10.21
C ARG A 27 -17.11 8.53 11.68
N ALA A 28 -18.37 8.39 12.09
CA ALA A 28 -18.73 8.08 13.48
C ALA A 28 -18.18 6.71 13.94
N ARG A 29 -18.05 5.73 13.03
CA ARG A 29 -17.38 4.46 13.33
C ARG A 29 -15.89 4.63 13.57
N LEU A 30 -15.18 5.36 12.70
CA LEU A 30 -13.75 5.63 12.85
C LEU A 30 -13.45 6.42 14.12
N GLU A 31 -14.22 7.47 14.41
CA GLU A 31 -14.07 8.29 15.62
C GLU A 31 -14.21 7.44 16.89
N ARG A 32 -15.24 6.57 16.97
CA ARG A 32 -15.41 5.63 18.11
C ARG A 32 -14.26 4.62 18.23
N ASN A 33 -13.77 4.10 17.10
CA ASN A 33 -12.66 3.16 17.09
C ASN A 33 -11.36 3.83 17.57
N ILE A 34 -11.08 5.06 17.12
CA ILE A 34 -9.94 5.87 17.55
C ILE A 34 -9.99 6.08 19.05
N GLU A 35 -11.16 6.46 19.60
CA GLU A 35 -11.31 6.67 21.03
C GLU A 35 -11.08 5.38 21.83
N THR A 36 -11.65 4.27 21.36
CA THR A 36 -11.44 2.95 21.98
C THR A 36 -9.96 2.54 21.96
N LEU A 37 -9.27 2.78 20.84
CA LEU A 37 -7.84 2.48 20.70
C LEU A 37 -6.99 3.36 21.62
N ARG A 38 -7.31 4.66 21.75
CA ARG A 38 -6.65 5.58 22.68
C ARG A 38 -6.77 5.10 24.13
N GLN A 39 -7.98 4.71 24.56
CA GLN A 39 -8.18 4.20 25.91
C GLN A 39 -7.37 2.91 26.14
N ARG A 40 -7.46 1.95 25.21
CA ARG A 40 -6.71 0.68 25.31
C ARG A 40 -5.20 0.90 25.32
N LEU A 41 -4.70 1.86 24.54
CA LEU A 41 -3.29 2.21 24.50
C LEU A 41 -2.84 2.83 25.82
N ALA A 42 -3.63 3.74 26.40
CA ALA A 42 -3.37 4.32 27.72
C ALA A 42 -3.30 3.23 28.81
N ASP A 43 -4.29 2.33 28.84
CA ASP A 43 -4.33 1.23 29.81
C ASP A 43 -3.12 0.30 29.68
N LYS A 44 -2.69 0.00 28.45
CA LYS A 44 -1.52 -0.86 28.19
C LYS A 44 -0.21 -0.18 28.55
N ARG A 45 -0.06 1.11 28.27
CA ARG A 45 1.12 1.89 28.68
C ARG A 45 1.21 2.03 30.20
N ALA A 46 0.08 2.25 30.89
CA ALA A 46 0.04 2.28 32.35
C ALA A 46 0.52 0.94 32.96
N LYS A 47 -0.01 -0.19 32.47
CA LYS A 47 0.43 -1.53 32.89
C LYS A 47 1.89 -1.82 32.59
N LEU A 48 2.40 -1.35 31.45
CA LEU A 48 3.82 -1.47 31.11
C LEU A 48 4.70 -0.66 32.07
N GLY A 49 4.23 0.51 32.52
CA GLY A 49 4.88 1.31 33.55
C GLY A 49 4.90 0.62 34.92
N GLU A 50 3.77 0.01 35.32
CA GLU A 50 3.66 -0.76 36.58
C GLU A 50 4.58 -1.97 36.64
N LEU A 51 4.84 -2.62 35.50
CA LEU A 51 5.76 -3.77 35.41
C LEU A 51 7.21 -3.38 35.74
N GLY A 52 7.62 -2.13 35.51
CA GLY A 52 9.01 -1.69 35.67
C GLY A 52 9.98 -2.32 34.65
N GLU A 53 11.24 -1.93 34.69
CA GLU A 53 12.29 -2.42 33.78
C GLU A 53 12.77 -3.83 34.14
N ASP A 54 12.71 -4.19 35.42
CA ASP A 54 13.13 -5.50 35.95
C ASP A 54 12.08 -6.61 35.77
N ALA A 55 10.93 -6.31 35.16
CA ALA A 55 9.93 -7.32 34.86
C ALA A 55 10.49 -8.43 33.96
N ASN A 56 9.90 -9.62 34.08
CA ASN A 56 10.23 -10.75 33.23
C ASN A 56 10.26 -10.31 31.74
N PRO A 57 11.40 -10.46 31.03
CA PRO A 57 11.57 -9.95 29.67
C PRO A 57 10.52 -10.45 28.69
N ARG A 58 10.04 -11.69 28.86
CA ARG A 58 8.99 -12.27 28.01
C ARG A 58 7.64 -11.58 28.23
N ILE A 59 7.30 -11.29 29.48
CA ILE A 59 6.05 -10.59 29.82
C ILE A 59 6.11 -9.15 29.31
N ARG A 60 7.24 -8.46 29.56
CA ARG A 60 7.46 -7.09 29.07
C ARG A 60 7.41 -7.01 27.55
N GLY A 61 8.03 -7.97 26.84
CA GLY A 61 7.99 -8.09 25.39
C GLY A 61 6.57 -8.16 24.84
N VAL A 62 5.70 -9.00 25.41
CA VAL A 62 4.28 -9.09 25.01
C VAL A 62 3.55 -7.75 25.20
N TYR A 63 3.84 -6.99 26.25
CA TYR A 63 3.22 -5.68 26.42
C TYR A 63 3.74 -4.64 25.42
N LEU A 64 5.03 -4.65 25.12
CA LEU A 64 5.63 -3.78 24.09
C LEU A 64 5.02 -4.05 22.71
N GLU A 65 4.91 -5.32 22.30
CA GLU A 65 4.24 -5.72 21.05
C GLU A 65 2.78 -5.26 21.00
N ASN A 66 2.05 -5.41 22.11
CA ASN A 66 0.67 -4.94 22.20
C ASN A 66 0.55 -3.41 22.08
N VAL A 67 1.46 -2.66 22.71
CA VAL A 67 1.51 -1.20 22.61
C VAL A 67 1.78 -0.80 21.16
N ALA A 68 2.81 -1.36 20.52
CA ALA A 68 3.14 -1.10 19.12
C ALA A 68 1.97 -1.45 18.18
N SER A 69 1.29 -2.58 18.40
CA SER A 69 0.10 -2.96 17.63
C SER A 69 -1.06 -1.98 17.80
N LEU A 70 -1.29 -1.45 19.00
CA LEU A 70 -2.34 -0.46 19.25
C LEU A 70 -1.99 0.91 18.65
N GLU A 71 -0.73 1.33 18.73
CA GLU A 71 -0.23 2.55 18.08
C GLU A 71 -0.38 2.49 16.57
N ARG A 72 0.00 1.35 15.97
CA ARG A 72 -0.22 1.08 14.55
C ARG A 72 -1.71 1.17 14.21
N GLY A 73 -2.57 0.51 14.97
CA GLY A 73 -4.02 0.56 14.78
C GLY A 73 -4.58 1.97 14.88
N LEU A 74 -4.10 2.77 15.84
CA LEU A 74 -4.51 4.15 16.04
C LEU A 74 -4.10 5.02 14.83
N ARG A 75 -2.83 4.94 14.42
CA ARG A 75 -2.32 5.68 13.24
C ARG A 75 -3.10 5.34 11.98
N LEU A 76 -3.37 4.05 11.72
CA LEU A 76 -4.17 3.60 10.57
C LEU A 76 -5.59 4.17 10.59
N ASN A 77 -6.25 4.19 11.75
CA ASN A 77 -7.61 4.75 11.83
C ASN A 77 -7.59 6.29 11.70
N GLN A 78 -6.58 6.95 12.24
CA GLN A 78 -6.41 8.41 12.11
C GLN A 78 -6.13 8.81 10.66
N GLY A 79 -5.23 8.10 9.97
CA GLY A 79 -4.97 8.31 8.54
C GLY A 79 -6.26 8.15 7.72
N ARG A 80 -6.99 7.04 7.92
CA ARG A 80 -8.29 6.87 7.24
C ARG A 80 -9.29 7.98 7.53
N LEU A 81 -9.37 8.46 8.77
CA LEU A 81 -10.28 9.55 9.13
C LEU A 81 -9.89 10.86 8.44
N GLU A 82 -8.60 11.13 8.28
CA GLU A 82 -8.07 12.31 7.58
C GLU A 82 -8.48 12.34 6.10
N PHE A 83 -8.44 11.20 5.43
CA PHE A 83 -8.80 11.08 4.01
C PHE A 83 -10.29 10.83 3.76
N LEU A 84 -11.09 10.63 4.81
CA LEU A 84 -12.49 10.31 4.66
C LEU A 84 -13.24 11.48 4.02
N ARG A 85 -13.99 11.19 2.95
CA ARG A 85 -14.86 12.14 2.25
C ARG A 85 -16.12 11.45 1.72
N PRO A 86 -17.19 12.21 1.40
CA PRO A 86 -18.30 11.65 0.66
C PRO A 86 -17.81 11.05 -0.66
N ALA A 87 -18.29 9.84 -0.99
CA ALA A 87 -18.11 9.27 -2.31
C ALA A 87 -18.81 10.15 -3.34
N ASN A 88 -18.28 10.20 -4.57
CA ASN A 88 -18.97 10.77 -5.72
C ASN A 88 -19.00 9.75 -6.86
N ASP A 89 -19.95 9.93 -7.77
CA ASP A 89 -20.24 8.94 -8.81
C ASP A 89 -19.10 8.78 -9.83
N THR A 90 -18.38 9.86 -10.13
CA THR A 90 -17.23 9.86 -11.05
C THR A 90 -16.13 8.95 -10.51
N ASP A 91 -15.74 9.13 -9.25
CA ASP A 91 -14.69 8.34 -8.61
C ASP A 91 -15.13 6.88 -8.46
N VAL A 92 -16.39 6.65 -8.09
CA VAL A 92 -16.96 5.30 -7.99
C VAL A 92 -16.91 4.57 -9.34
N ALA A 93 -17.36 5.21 -10.41
CA ALA A 93 -17.37 4.63 -11.75
C ALA A 93 -15.95 4.30 -12.22
N TYR A 94 -15.04 5.27 -12.10
CA TYR A 94 -13.64 5.11 -12.48
C TYR A 94 -12.95 4.00 -11.68
N ARG A 95 -13.11 3.95 -10.36
CA ARG A 95 -12.50 2.92 -9.50
C ARG A 95 -13.08 1.53 -9.77
N THR A 96 -14.37 1.44 -10.07
CA THR A 96 -15.00 0.17 -10.49
C THR A 96 -14.41 -0.31 -11.82
N GLN A 97 -14.18 0.61 -12.75
CA GLN A 97 -13.52 0.30 -14.01
C GLN A 97 -12.09 -0.22 -13.77
N VAL A 98 -11.28 0.50 -12.99
CA VAL A 98 -9.92 0.09 -12.61
C VAL A 98 -9.93 -1.30 -11.95
N TYR A 99 -10.82 -1.53 -10.97
CA TYR A 99 -10.95 -2.80 -10.28
C TYR A 99 -11.22 -3.96 -11.24
N SER A 100 -12.07 -3.75 -12.25
CA SER A 100 -12.47 -4.80 -13.20
C SER A 100 -11.50 -5.01 -14.36
N GLU A 101 -10.88 -3.95 -14.88
CA GLU A 101 -10.12 -3.99 -16.14
C GLU A 101 -8.61 -4.01 -15.95
N LEU A 102 -8.08 -3.28 -14.94
CA LEU A 102 -6.64 -3.05 -14.82
C LEU A 102 -5.83 -4.34 -14.67
N PRO A 103 -6.23 -5.36 -13.87
CA PRO A 103 -5.43 -6.57 -13.74
C PRO A 103 -5.23 -7.30 -15.08
N ARG A 104 -6.30 -7.41 -15.87
CA ARG A 104 -6.24 -8.01 -17.21
C ARG A 104 -5.36 -7.17 -18.13
N ARG A 105 -5.50 -5.84 -18.11
CA ARG A 105 -4.68 -4.96 -18.96
C ARG A 105 -3.20 -5.05 -18.63
N ILE A 106 -2.82 -5.05 -17.35
CA ILE A 106 -1.42 -5.22 -16.95
C ILE A 106 -0.87 -6.55 -17.48
N ARG A 107 -1.62 -7.65 -17.32
CA ARG A 107 -1.21 -8.96 -17.85
C ARG A 107 -1.06 -8.98 -19.37
N ASP A 108 -1.91 -8.26 -20.09
CA ASP A 108 -1.89 -8.20 -21.56
C ASP A 108 -0.79 -7.25 -22.09
N LEU A 109 -0.45 -6.19 -21.34
CA LEU A 109 0.51 -5.15 -21.72
C LEU A 109 1.96 -5.54 -21.44
N PHE A 110 2.23 -6.21 -20.33
CA PHE A 110 3.58 -6.59 -19.94
C PHE A 110 3.91 -8.00 -20.43
N PRO A 111 5.06 -8.21 -21.07
CA PRO A 111 5.45 -9.53 -21.54
C PRO A 111 5.73 -10.47 -20.37
N ALA A 112 5.49 -11.76 -20.61
CA ALA A 112 5.78 -12.81 -19.64
C ALA A 112 7.25 -12.76 -19.21
N GLY A 113 7.47 -12.77 -17.90
CA GLY A 113 8.83 -12.67 -17.32
C GLY A 113 9.39 -11.26 -17.21
N SER A 114 8.56 -10.22 -17.39
CA SER A 114 8.97 -8.84 -17.07
C SER A 114 9.54 -8.73 -15.64
N PRO A 115 10.62 -7.95 -15.44
CA PRO A 115 11.22 -7.78 -14.12
C PRO A 115 10.39 -6.87 -13.21
N VAL A 116 9.39 -6.17 -13.74
CA VAL A 116 8.58 -5.21 -12.99
C VAL A 116 7.78 -5.87 -11.86
N ARG A 117 7.73 -5.21 -10.71
CA ARG A 117 6.95 -5.60 -9.53
C ARG A 117 5.94 -4.52 -9.18
N PHE A 118 4.78 -4.93 -8.68
CA PHE A 118 3.70 -4.03 -8.28
C PHE A 118 3.42 -4.18 -6.79
N HIS A 119 3.49 -3.07 -6.06
CA HIS A 119 3.14 -3.00 -4.63
C HIS A 119 1.97 -2.05 -4.43
N GLY A 120 0.83 -2.59 -4.00
CA GLY A 120 -0.36 -1.79 -3.67
C GLY A 120 -0.30 -1.27 -2.24
N SER A 121 -0.77 -0.04 -2.03
CA SER A 121 -0.85 0.55 -0.70
C SER A 121 -2.06 1.48 -0.59
N PRO A 122 -2.79 1.50 0.55
CA PRO A 122 -3.84 2.49 0.80
C PRO A 122 -3.27 3.91 0.82
N ILE A 123 -4.09 4.92 0.52
CA ILE A 123 -3.63 6.30 0.31
C ILE A 123 -2.86 6.90 1.50
N ASP A 124 -3.28 6.58 2.74
CA ASP A 124 -2.61 7.01 3.96
C ASP A 124 -1.23 6.37 4.13
N ARG A 125 -1.10 5.10 3.73
CA ARG A 125 0.17 4.38 3.73
C ARG A 125 1.07 4.76 2.56
N SER A 126 0.52 5.16 1.42
CA SER A 126 1.29 5.71 0.30
C SER A 126 2.03 6.99 0.70
N ARG A 127 1.40 7.85 1.52
CA ARG A 127 2.07 9.01 2.13
C ARG A 127 3.25 8.58 3.00
N ASP A 128 3.03 7.64 3.91
CA ASP A 128 4.08 7.15 4.80
C ASP A 128 5.27 6.59 4.01
N ILE A 129 5.02 5.79 2.97
CA ILE A 129 6.06 5.18 2.10
C ILE A 129 6.92 6.26 1.43
N LEU A 130 6.29 7.29 0.85
CA LEU A 130 7.02 8.36 0.18
C LEU A 130 7.83 9.17 1.19
N LEU A 131 7.22 9.59 2.31
CA LEU A 131 7.89 10.41 3.32
C LEU A 131 8.96 9.64 4.11
N SER A 132 8.90 8.30 4.16
CA SER A 132 9.97 7.45 4.71
C SER A 132 10.99 7.02 3.68
N HIS A 133 10.91 7.54 2.45
CA HIS A 133 11.79 7.21 1.32
C HIS A 133 11.83 5.72 0.95
N GLY A 134 10.81 4.91 1.24
CA GLY A 134 10.97 3.49 0.95
C GLY A 134 9.82 2.59 1.37
N ILE A 135 9.90 1.35 0.90
CA ILE A 135 8.97 0.29 1.21
C ILE A 135 9.74 -0.79 1.98
N SER A 136 9.27 -1.07 3.19
CA SER A 136 9.83 -2.10 4.04
C SER A 136 8.76 -2.95 4.69
N SER A 137 9.15 -4.16 5.09
CA SER A 137 8.28 -5.07 5.83
C SER A 137 7.74 -4.42 7.11
N SER A 138 6.55 -4.83 7.55
CA SER A 138 6.03 -4.39 8.84
C SER A 138 6.89 -4.84 10.04
N VAL A 139 7.67 -5.92 9.88
CA VAL A 139 8.66 -6.36 10.86
C VAL A 139 9.79 -5.35 10.98
N ASP A 140 10.34 -4.89 9.86
CA ASP A 140 11.52 -4.02 9.86
C ASP A 140 11.15 -2.58 10.26
N ARG A 141 9.96 -2.10 9.86
CA ARG A 141 9.48 -0.76 10.21
C ARG A 141 8.94 -0.64 11.63
N GLU A 142 8.23 -1.67 12.11
CA GLU A 142 7.40 -1.57 13.32
C GLU A 142 7.69 -2.66 14.35
N GLY A 143 8.59 -3.62 14.06
CA GLY A 143 8.85 -4.78 14.92
C GLY A 143 7.69 -5.78 14.96
N ILE A 144 6.72 -5.67 14.04
CA ILE A 144 5.48 -6.46 14.05
C ILE A 144 5.50 -7.46 12.90
N SER A 145 5.58 -8.74 13.22
CA SER A 145 5.36 -9.81 12.23
C SER A 145 3.88 -10.01 11.97
N THR A 146 3.53 -10.12 10.68
CA THR A 146 2.18 -10.51 10.24
C THR A 146 2.27 -11.78 9.40
N SER A 147 1.13 -12.42 9.11
CA SER A 147 1.11 -13.60 8.24
C SER A 147 1.53 -13.32 6.78
N PHE A 148 1.67 -12.05 6.40
CA PHE A 148 1.98 -11.61 5.03
C PHE A 148 3.38 -11.00 4.89
N ASP A 149 4.00 -10.57 6.00
CA ASP A 149 5.31 -9.92 6.00
C ASP A 149 6.26 -10.61 7.00
N GLY A 150 7.28 -11.30 6.46
CA GLY A 150 8.47 -11.69 7.22
C GLY A 150 9.48 -10.54 7.29
N GLY A 151 10.49 -10.66 8.15
CA GLY A 151 11.60 -9.69 8.13
C GLY A 151 12.37 -9.77 6.81
N GLY A 152 12.80 -8.61 6.29
CA GLY A 152 13.64 -8.50 5.10
C GLY A 152 12.92 -8.36 3.76
N GLY A 153 11.58 -8.37 3.70
CA GLY A 153 10.87 -8.15 2.44
C GLY A 153 9.38 -7.83 2.59
N PHE A 154 8.79 -7.28 1.53
CA PHE A 154 7.39 -6.86 1.49
C PHE A 154 6.63 -7.51 0.33
N SER A 155 5.31 -7.48 0.44
CA SER A 155 4.40 -8.09 -0.54
C SER A 155 4.40 -7.34 -1.87
N VAL A 156 4.63 -8.06 -2.96
CA VAL A 156 4.53 -7.56 -4.35
C VAL A 156 3.79 -8.55 -5.24
N THR A 157 3.41 -8.11 -6.43
CA THR A 157 2.90 -9.00 -7.49
C THR A 157 3.68 -8.81 -8.78
N ILE A 158 3.75 -9.86 -9.58
CA ILE A 158 4.21 -9.81 -10.98
C ILE A 158 3.03 -9.46 -11.91
N PRO A 159 3.27 -9.04 -13.17
CA PRO A 159 2.18 -8.64 -14.08
C PRO A 159 1.04 -9.65 -14.21
N GLU A 160 1.36 -10.95 -14.15
CA GLU A 160 0.42 -12.05 -14.33
C GLU A 160 -0.56 -12.25 -13.17
N MET A 161 -0.34 -11.59 -12.02
CA MET A 161 -1.10 -11.82 -10.78
C MET A 161 -1.39 -10.54 -9.98
N THR A 162 -1.64 -9.42 -10.67
CA THR A 162 -1.86 -8.12 -10.04
C THR A 162 -3.23 -7.96 -9.37
N GLU A 163 -4.13 -8.94 -9.49
CA GLU A 163 -5.46 -8.92 -8.88
C GLU A 163 -5.38 -8.63 -7.38
N THR A 164 -4.51 -9.31 -6.62
CA THR A 164 -4.37 -9.07 -5.17
C THR A 164 -3.89 -7.64 -4.87
N THR A 165 -2.91 -7.13 -5.61
CA THR A 165 -2.41 -5.76 -5.45
C THR A 165 -3.53 -4.74 -5.69
N ILE A 166 -4.29 -4.89 -6.77
CA ILE A 166 -5.33 -3.94 -7.17
C ILE A 166 -6.57 -4.09 -6.29
N HIS A 167 -7.00 -5.31 -5.97
CA HIS A 167 -8.26 -5.54 -5.27
C HIS A 167 -8.13 -5.36 -3.76
N ASP A 168 -7.02 -5.82 -3.16
CA ASP A 168 -6.90 -5.94 -1.71
C ASP A 168 -6.00 -4.86 -1.10
N PHE A 169 -4.95 -4.41 -1.80
CA PHE A 169 -3.95 -3.54 -1.20
C PHE A 169 -4.11 -2.06 -1.53
N THR A 170 -4.80 -1.69 -2.60
CA THR A 170 -5.03 -0.27 -2.95
C THR A 170 -6.37 0.28 -2.44
N ASP A 171 -7.15 -0.50 -1.68
CA ASP A 171 -8.46 -0.09 -1.13
C ASP A 171 -9.45 0.44 -2.20
N MET A 172 -9.38 -0.09 -3.43
CA MET A 172 -10.15 0.37 -4.60
C MET A 172 -11.63 0.56 -4.36
N LEU A 173 -12.28 -0.30 -3.59
CA LEU A 173 -13.73 -0.25 -3.36
C LEU A 173 -14.07 -0.20 -1.86
N ARG A 174 -13.07 0.10 -1.02
CA ARG A 174 -13.23 0.08 0.43
C ARG A 174 -14.21 1.13 0.92
N ASP A 175 -15.00 0.76 1.94
CA ASP A 175 -15.93 1.65 2.64
C ASP A 175 -16.82 2.44 1.65
N ASN A 176 -17.25 1.78 0.56
CA ASN A 176 -18.05 2.39 -0.51
C ASN A 176 -17.42 3.64 -1.13
N CYS A 177 -16.10 3.62 -1.33
CA CYS A 177 -15.33 4.72 -1.92
C CYS A 177 -15.34 6.01 -1.08
N THR A 178 -15.66 5.96 0.22
CA THR A 178 -15.57 7.13 1.10
C THR A 178 -14.14 7.47 1.51
N VAL A 179 -13.17 6.64 1.13
CA VAL A 179 -11.73 6.92 1.23
C VAL A 179 -11.18 6.88 -0.19
N PRO A 180 -10.33 7.84 -0.61
CA PRO A 180 -9.67 7.79 -1.90
C PRO A 180 -8.98 6.46 -2.19
N ALA A 181 -8.87 6.10 -3.45
CA ALA A 181 -8.09 4.92 -3.83
C ALA A 181 -6.61 5.11 -3.43
N GLY A 182 -5.92 4.01 -3.23
CA GLY A 182 -4.51 3.98 -2.90
C GLY A 182 -3.59 4.23 -4.09
N CYS A 183 -2.33 3.81 -3.93
CA CYS A 183 -1.33 3.85 -5.00
C CYS A 183 -0.80 2.45 -5.28
N ILE A 184 -0.34 2.23 -6.52
CA ILE A 184 0.51 1.09 -6.87
C ILE A 184 1.91 1.63 -7.16
N PHE A 185 2.88 1.22 -6.35
CA PHE A 185 4.29 1.49 -6.60
C PHE A 185 4.82 0.42 -7.55
N VAL A 186 5.45 0.86 -8.62
CA VAL A 186 6.00 0.01 -9.68
C VAL A 186 7.52 0.01 -9.52
N LEU A 187 8.07 -1.18 -9.31
CA LEU A 187 9.43 -1.34 -8.81
C LEU A 187 10.26 -2.29 -9.68
N LEU A 188 11.58 -2.12 -9.62
CA LEU A 188 12.56 -3.07 -10.12
C LEU A 188 13.27 -3.82 -8.97
N PRO A 189 13.46 -5.14 -9.08
CA PRO A 189 14.24 -5.93 -8.14
C PRO A 189 15.72 -5.53 -8.11
N GLU A 190 16.39 -5.73 -6.97
CA GLU A 190 17.83 -5.41 -6.86
C GLU A 190 18.74 -6.44 -7.53
N SER A 191 18.23 -7.66 -7.74
CA SER A 191 18.98 -8.79 -8.27
C SER A 191 18.06 -9.82 -8.92
N ASP A 192 18.66 -10.78 -9.63
CA ASP A 192 17.93 -11.91 -10.20
C ASP A 192 17.27 -12.79 -9.12
N ALA A 193 17.89 -12.88 -7.93
CA ALA A 193 17.32 -13.61 -6.79
C ALA A 193 16.08 -12.91 -6.23
N ASP A 194 16.13 -11.59 -6.09
CA ASP A 194 14.99 -10.77 -5.67
C ASP A 194 13.86 -10.80 -6.72
N ALA A 195 14.23 -10.79 -8.01
CA ALA A 195 13.28 -10.97 -9.09
C ALA A 195 12.55 -12.32 -8.99
N GLU A 196 13.28 -13.42 -8.75
CA GLU A 196 12.67 -14.74 -8.60
C GLU A 196 11.80 -14.86 -7.34
N ALA A 197 12.18 -14.20 -6.24
CA ALA A 197 11.36 -14.11 -5.03
C ALA A 197 9.99 -13.47 -5.31
N GLY A 198 9.90 -12.55 -6.27
CA GLY A 198 8.65 -11.94 -6.72
C GLY A 198 7.60 -12.94 -7.22
N ARG A 199 8.00 -14.12 -7.72
CA ARG A 199 7.06 -15.20 -8.08
C ARG A 199 6.34 -15.79 -6.88
N ARG A 200 6.89 -15.58 -5.68
CA ARG A 200 6.28 -15.92 -4.39
C ARG A 200 5.66 -14.70 -3.71
N GLN A 201 5.44 -13.62 -4.48
CA GLN A 201 4.85 -12.36 -4.05
C GLN A 201 5.67 -11.60 -3.00
N ILE A 202 7.00 -11.75 -3.00
CA ILE A 202 7.90 -11.08 -2.05
C ILE A 202 9.02 -10.37 -2.80
N MET A 203 9.41 -9.19 -2.31
CA MET A 203 10.57 -8.44 -2.77
C MET A 203 11.32 -7.88 -1.56
N GLY A 204 12.65 -7.80 -1.65
CA GLY A 204 13.49 -7.17 -0.64
C GLY A 204 13.14 -5.69 -0.47
N ASN A 205 13.37 -5.15 0.73
CA ASN A 205 13.10 -3.74 1.05
C ASN A 205 13.74 -2.79 0.01
N VAL A 206 13.12 -1.64 -0.20
CA VAL A 206 13.61 -0.60 -1.11
C VAL A 206 13.71 0.72 -0.38
N ASP A 207 14.84 1.40 -0.52
CA ASP A 207 15.05 2.79 -0.14
C ASP A 207 15.26 3.63 -1.40
N PHE A 208 14.32 4.52 -1.71
CA PHE A 208 14.35 5.40 -2.87
C PHE A 208 15.39 6.52 -2.75
N GLY A 209 15.88 6.81 -1.54
CA GLY A 209 16.98 7.75 -1.32
C GLY A 209 18.33 7.13 -1.67
N GLU A 210 18.52 5.84 -1.40
CA GLU A 210 19.74 5.11 -1.74
C GLU A 210 19.70 4.50 -3.15
N GLU A 211 18.52 4.02 -3.58
CA GLU A 211 18.30 3.29 -4.83
C GLU A 211 17.14 3.90 -5.66
N PRO A 212 17.24 5.18 -6.08
CA PRO A 212 16.14 5.88 -6.75
C PRO A 212 15.68 5.18 -8.05
N ASP A 213 16.61 4.54 -8.78
CA ASP A 213 16.34 3.84 -10.03
C ASP A 213 15.40 2.63 -9.88
N ARG A 214 15.20 2.13 -8.64
CA ARG A 214 14.30 0.99 -8.38
C ARG A 214 12.83 1.38 -8.38
N LEU A 215 12.48 2.66 -8.24
CA LEU A 215 11.09 3.14 -8.35
C LEU A 215 10.84 3.72 -9.75
N VAL A 216 10.08 3.00 -10.57
CA VAL A 216 9.89 3.35 -11.98
C VAL A 216 8.53 3.97 -12.29
N GLY A 217 7.59 3.88 -11.36
CA GLY A 217 6.29 4.54 -11.49
C GLY A 217 5.44 4.44 -10.24
N ILE A 218 4.50 5.37 -10.12
CA ILE A 218 3.45 5.39 -9.09
C ILE A 218 2.13 5.57 -9.82
N MET A 219 1.30 4.53 -9.79
CA MET A 219 -0.05 4.59 -10.36
C MET A 219 -1.04 4.99 -9.27
N THR A 220 -1.91 5.97 -9.55
CA THR A 220 -2.98 6.37 -8.64
C THR A 220 -4.21 6.85 -9.41
N SER A 221 -5.31 7.12 -8.70
CA SER A 221 -6.53 7.69 -9.28
C SER A 221 -6.39 9.20 -9.52
N PRO A 222 -7.13 9.79 -10.47
CA PRO A 222 -7.08 11.22 -10.77
C PRO A 222 -7.26 12.13 -9.54
N GLU A 223 -8.15 11.75 -8.62
CA GLU A 223 -8.41 12.43 -7.33
C GLU A 223 -7.18 12.57 -6.39
N ASN A 224 -6.09 11.85 -6.68
CA ASN A 224 -4.90 11.79 -5.84
C ASN A 224 -3.63 12.33 -6.51
N ILE A 225 -3.61 12.55 -7.84
CA ILE A 225 -2.37 12.84 -8.59
C ILE A 225 -1.62 14.02 -7.98
N GLU A 226 -2.27 15.18 -7.84
CA GLU A 226 -1.63 16.40 -7.30
C GLU A 226 -1.08 16.18 -5.88
N ARG A 227 -1.83 15.44 -5.06
CA ARG A 227 -1.46 15.16 -3.67
C ARG A 227 -0.23 14.24 -3.60
N VAL A 228 -0.23 13.17 -4.38
CA VAL A 228 0.87 12.20 -4.42
C VAL A 228 2.12 12.84 -5.01
N GLN A 229 1.97 13.70 -6.02
CA GLN A 229 3.07 14.51 -6.56
C GLN A 229 3.64 15.47 -5.49
N GLY A 230 2.78 16.09 -4.68
CA GLY A 230 3.22 16.91 -3.54
C GLY A 230 4.10 16.12 -2.57
N TRP A 231 3.69 14.91 -2.20
CA TRP A 231 4.50 14.04 -1.34
C TRP A 231 5.82 13.61 -2.00
N CYS A 232 5.82 13.36 -3.31
CA CYS A 232 7.05 13.06 -4.05
C CYS A 232 8.03 14.23 -3.97
N VAL A 233 7.55 15.47 -4.17
CA VAL A 233 8.38 16.68 -4.04
C VAL A 233 8.95 16.82 -2.62
N GLU A 234 8.13 16.59 -1.59
CA GLU A 234 8.56 16.63 -0.19
C GLU A 234 9.64 15.57 0.12
N SER A 235 9.55 14.39 -0.50
CA SER A 235 10.48 13.27 -0.28
C SER A 235 11.63 13.20 -1.28
N GLY A 236 11.78 14.16 -2.19
CA GLY A 236 12.82 14.15 -3.23
C GLY A 236 12.65 13.04 -4.29
N VAL A 237 11.45 12.43 -4.39
CA VAL A 237 11.09 11.49 -5.46
C VAL A 237 10.60 12.30 -6.66
N ASP A 238 10.92 11.86 -7.88
CA ASP A 238 10.47 12.55 -9.09
C ASP A 238 8.92 12.52 -9.22
N PRO A 239 8.23 13.67 -9.16
CA PRO A 239 6.77 13.71 -9.31
C PRO A 239 6.29 13.29 -10.70
N GLY A 240 7.17 13.26 -11.72
CA GLY A 240 6.88 12.72 -13.06
C GLY A 240 6.64 11.20 -13.06
N LEU A 241 7.01 10.50 -11.98
CA LEU A 241 6.70 9.09 -11.80
C LEU A 241 5.22 8.84 -11.49
N VAL A 242 4.47 9.86 -11.08
CA VAL A 242 3.05 9.74 -10.74
C VAL A 242 2.19 9.82 -12.00
N GLY A 243 1.27 8.87 -12.17
CA GLY A 243 0.30 8.91 -13.26
C GLY A 243 -1.00 8.18 -12.93
N GLU A 244 -2.01 8.39 -13.79
CA GLU A 244 -3.28 7.68 -13.73
C GLU A 244 -3.08 6.17 -14.00
N PHE A 245 -3.89 5.30 -13.37
CA PHE A 245 -3.74 3.84 -13.47
C PHE A 245 -3.57 3.29 -14.89
N PHE A 246 -4.47 3.61 -15.81
CA PHE A 246 -4.41 3.08 -17.17
C PHE A 246 -3.29 3.71 -17.98
N GLU A 247 -3.21 5.04 -18.03
CA GLU A 247 -2.18 5.77 -18.78
C GLU A 247 -0.77 5.39 -18.33
N LYS A 248 -0.55 5.29 -17.01
CA LYS A 248 0.76 4.95 -16.47
C LYS A 248 1.13 3.49 -16.74
N SER A 249 0.16 2.58 -16.73
CA SER A 249 0.40 1.18 -17.10
C SER A 249 0.84 1.04 -18.56
N GLU A 250 0.23 1.81 -19.47
CA GLU A 250 0.60 1.84 -20.89
C GLU A 250 1.97 2.50 -21.09
N GLU A 251 2.26 3.62 -20.42
CA GLU A 251 3.56 4.28 -20.46
C GLU A 251 4.70 3.30 -20.06
N LEU A 252 4.52 2.60 -18.95
CA LEU A 252 5.51 1.67 -18.42
C LEU A 252 5.69 0.44 -19.31
N ALA A 253 4.59 -0.11 -19.86
CA ALA A 253 4.66 -1.21 -20.81
C ALA A 253 5.40 -0.82 -22.10
N ASN A 254 5.17 0.39 -22.61
CA ASN A 254 5.89 0.91 -23.78
C ASN A 254 7.39 1.12 -23.53
N ARG A 255 7.80 1.21 -22.26
CA ARG A 255 9.19 1.34 -21.82
C ARG A 255 9.80 -0.01 -21.40
N HIS A 256 9.13 -1.13 -21.66
CA HIS A 256 9.55 -2.46 -21.18
C HIS A 256 11.02 -2.77 -21.44
N ASP A 257 11.51 -2.57 -22.66
CA ASP A 257 12.89 -2.92 -23.01
C ASP A 257 13.91 -2.07 -22.26
N GLN A 258 13.58 -0.80 -22.00
CA GLN A 258 14.38 0.07 -21.14
C GLN A 258 14.37 -0.43 -19.69
N LEU A 259 13.20 -0.78 -19.15
CA LEU A 259 13.08 -1.31 -17.78
C LEU A 259 13.84 -2.63 -17.60
N ALA A 260 13.85 -3.49 -18.62
CA ALA A 260 14.64 -4.72 -18.61
C ALA A 260 16.15 -4.44 -18.64
N HIS A 261 16.58 -3.43 -19.40
CA HIS A 261 17.97 -2.96 -19.42
C HIS A 261 18.38 -2.36 -18.07
N ASP A 262 17.54 -1.52 -17.48
CA ASP A 262 17.77 -0.89 -16.18
C ASP A 262 17.90 -1.94 -15.08
N PHE A 263 17.01 -2.94 -15.08
CA PHE A 263 17.09 -4.08 -14.17
C PHE A 263 18.42 -4.84 -14.32
N ALA A 264 18.86 -5.13 -15.55
CA ALA A 264 20.14 -5.82 -15.77
C ALA A 264 21.33 -5.00 -15.23
N ALA A 265 21.29 -3.67 -15.36
CA ALA A 265 22.30 -2.79 -14.79
C ALA A 265 22.28 -2.79 -13.25
N ILE A 266 21.11 -2.75 -12.64
CA ILE A 266 20.93 -2.85 -11.18
C ILE A 266 21.47 -4.18 -10.65
N SER A 267 21.03 -5.30 -11.25
CA SER A 267 21.45 -6.67 -10.87
C SER A 267 22.97 -6.85 -10.97
N HIS A 268 23.60 -6.25 -12.00
CA HIS A 268 25.05 -6.27 -12.14
C HIS A 268 25.76 -5.48 -11.04
N ARG A 269 25.27 -4.28 -10.68
CA ARG A 269 25.85 -3.48 -9.58
C ARG A 269 25.75 -4.22 -8.24
N HIS A 270 24.62 -4.86 -7.97
CA HIS A 270 24.42 -5.64 -6.75
C HIS A 270 25.40 -6.81 -6.66
N THR A 271 25.62 -7.53 -7.77
CA THR A 271 26.59 -8.64 -7.84
C THR A 271 28.03 -8.22 -7.55
N LEU A 272 28.41 -6.98 -7.88
CA LEU A 272 29.75 -6.45 -7.61
C LEU A 272 29.93 -5.91 -6.19
N ALA A 273 28.83 -5.63 -5.49
CA ALA A 273 28.84 -5.08 -4.13
C ALA A 273 28.81 -6.14 -3.01
N GLY A 274 28.38 -7.37 -3.34
CA GLY A 274 28.36 -8.53 -2.42
C GLY A 274 29.62 -9.39 -2.50
#